data_AF-D2UDR1-F1
#
_entry.id   AF-D2UDR1-F1
#
_cell.length_a   1.000
_cell.length_b   1.000
_cell.length_c   1.000
_cell.angle_alpha   90.00
_cell.angle_beta   90.00
_cell.angle_gamma   90.00
#
_symmetry.space_group_name_H-M   'P 1'
#
loop_
_entity.id
_entity.type
_entity.pdbx_description
1 polymer ?
#
loop_
_entity_poly.entity_id
_entity_poly.type
_entity_poly.pdbx_seq_one_letter_code
_entity_poly.pdbx_strand_id
1 'polypeptide(L)'
;MEKEPIITIWKSCDNTVSQAIEQFQHRWRPYSSSSRRYPIVRLIQELIDPAVAAYIATLPARYSGHVPGAGTGVGFSAIIRLVGLDAMVRLQRQLLRAFVLTEDRQSARDQRFVATLESLIELVWDCASKRPAKSKVRDSRLNGERLQGFCRFCGSLTELTSFACGSDDPKADDPEEILRLSSLYCLDHRPKLPSGAWNPAYRQATRSLAQFDLELARLSQQCAKPATPQVKSGDQLVDSYFFHYVAGQTLRPADNAELRNLARRMVDSKLSDRKKQMLMLRWSGLNHSEIARKLGVERQAISKAMASISAMFHLISKQRSRRQSN
;
A
#
# COMPACT_ATOMS: atom_id res chain seq x y z
N MET A 1 23.99 14.81 -7.89
CA MET A 1 24.35 13.58 -7.15
C MET A 1 23.06 13.07 -6.51
N GLU A 2 22.29 12.25 -7.22
CA GLU A 2 21.08 11.66 -6.64
C GLU A 2 21.52 10.65 -5.58
N LYS A 3 21.02 10.80 -4.34
CA LYS A 3 21.24 9.82 -3.28
C LYS A 3 20.66 8.49 -3.77
N GLU A 4 21.51 7.48 -3.90
CA GLU A 4 21.05 6.13 -4.21
C GLU A 4 20.05 5.67 -3.13
N PRO A 5 18.95 4.99 -3.51
CA PRO A 5 18.00 4.51 -2.51
C PRO A 5 18.72 3.52 -1.59
N ILE A 6 18.67 3.75 -0.28
CA ILE A 6 19.29 2.88 0.72
C ILE A 6 18.22 1.89 1.17
N ILE A 7 18.46 0.58 1.00
CA ILE A 7 17.54 -0.44 1.51
C ILE A 7 17.64 -0.41 3.04
N THR A 8 16.48 -0.24 3.69
CA THR A 8 16.44 -0.09 5.15
C THR A 8 16.68 -1.44 5.85
N ILE A 9 17.74 -1.50 6.67
CA ILE A 9 18.04 -2.64 7.52
C ILE A 9 17.67 -2.29 8.97
N TRP A 10 16.94 -3.18 9.64
CA TRP A 10 16.48 -2.97 11.01
C TRP A 10 17.59 -3.30 12.00
N LYS A 11 17.72 -2.50 13.07
CA LYS A 11 18.86 -2.53 14.03
C LYS A 11 19.15 -3.90 14.65
N SER A 12 18.14 -4.78 14.72
CA SER A 12 18.26 -6.11 15.32
C SER A 12 18.20 -7.24 14.27
N CYS A 13 18.35 -6.93 12.99
CA CYS A 13 18.41 -7.92 11.92
C CYS A 13 19.57 -8.91 12.16
N ASP A 14 19.40 -10.16 11.73
CA ASP A 14 20.48 -11.14 11.73
C ASP A 14 21.69 -10.66 10.92
N ASN A 15 22.90 -10.88 11.45
CA ASN A 15 24.13 -10.35 10.86
C ASN A 15 24.42 -10.94 9.47
N THR A 16 24.11 -12.21 9.24
CA THR A 16 24.35 -12.85 7.94
C THR A 16 23.39 -12.28 6.90
N VAL A 17 22.12 -12.06 7.27
CA VAL A 17 21.13 -11.45 6.39
C VAL A 17 21.42 -9.96 6.15
N SER A 18 21.81 -9.20 7.18
CA SER A 18 22.14 -7.78 7.03
C SER A 18 23.33 -7.58 6.09
N GLN A 19 24.40 -8.36 6.25
CA GLN A 19 25.58 -8.33 5.36
C GLN A 19 25.21 -8.69 3.93
N ALA A 20 24.33 -9.67 3.73
CA ALA A 20 23.85 -10.03 2.40
C ALA A 20 23.05 -8.89 1.74
N ILE A 21 22.22 -8.18 2.51
CA ILE A 21 21.48 -7.00 2.03
C ILE A 21 22.45 -5.85 1.70
N GLU A 22 23.49 -5.63 2.50
CA GLU A 22 24.52 -4.61 2.21
C GLU A 22 25.27 -4.94 0.90
N GLN A 23 25.72 -6.19 0.73
CA GLN A 23 26.35 -6.64 -0.52
C GLN A 23 25.41 -6.53 -1.71
N PHE A 24 24.12 -6.82 -1.49
CA PHE A 24 23.08 -6.64 -2.50
C PHE A 24 22.97 -5.17 -2.92
N GLN A 25 22.90 -4.23 -1.97
CA GLN A 25 22.85 -2.80 -2.24
C GLN A 25 24.02 -2.32 -3.10
N HIS A 26 25.24 -2.79 -2.84
CA HIS A 26 26.41 -2.43 -3.65
C HIS A 26 26.31 -2.93 -5.10
N ARG A 27 25.69 -4.09 -5.33
CA ARG A 27 25.60 -4.73 -6.64
C ARG A 27 24.30 -4.43 -7.39
N TRP A 28 23.27 -3.88 -6.75
CA TRP A 28 21.93 -3.86 -7.31
C TRP A 28 21.72 -2.86 -8.46
N ARG A 29 22.66 -1.94 -8.72
CA ARG A 29 22.45 -0.83 -9.66
C ARG A 29 22.08 -1.27 -11.09
N PRO A 30 22.78 -2.23 -11.73
CA PRO A 30 22.39 -2.72 -13.06
C PRO A 30 21.18 -3.66 -13.05
N TYR A 31 20.74 -4.14 -11.89
CA TYR A 31 19.66 -5.13 -11.78
C TYR A 31 18.29 -4.48 -11.72
N SER A 32 17.28 -5.11 -12.31
CA SER A 32 15.87 -4.71 -12.13
C SER A 32 14.93 -5.87 -12.47
N SER A 33 13.66 -5.76 -12.10
CA SER A 33 12.61 -6.72 -12.47
C SER A 33 12.39 -6.78 -13.99
N SER A 34 12.65 -5.68 -14.70
CA SER A 34 12.46 -5.58 -16.15
C SER A 34 13.71 -5.90 -16.99
N SER A 35 14.87 -6.10 -16.38
CA SER A 35 16.12 -6.33 -17.11
C SER A 35 16.28 -7.80 -17.48
N ARG A 36 16.38 -8.10 -18.78
CA ARG A 36 16.68 -9.46 -19.28
C ARG A 36 18.12 -9.88 -18.98
N ARG A 37 19.08 -8.93 -19.04
CA ARG A 37 20.52 -9.20 -18.83
C ARG A 37 20.89 -9.28 -17.35
N TYR A 38 20.23 -8.49 -16.50
CA TYR A 38 20.46 -8.43 -15.05
C TYR A 38 19.14 -8.54 -14.28
N PRO A 39 18.49 -9.72 -14.26
CA PRO A 39 17.24 -9.90 -13.53
C PRO A 39 17.46 -9.74 -12.03
N ILE A 40 16.71 -8.86 -11.35
CA ILE A 40 16.89 -8.62 -9.90
C ILE A 40 16.69 -9.87 -9.05
N VAL A 41 15.79 -10.76 -9.47
CA VAL A 41 15.54 -12.04 -8.80
C VAL A 41 16.77 -12.96 -8.85
N ARG A 42 17.64 -12.83 -9.87
CA ARG A 42 18.92 -13.55 -9.91
C ARG A 42 19.88 -13.05 -8.83
N LEU A 43 19.95 -11.73 -8.60
CA LEU A 43 20.78 -11.18 -7.53
C LEU A 43 20.28 -11.60 -6.14
N ILE A 44 18.96 -11.69 -5.96
CA ILE A 44 18.34 -12.24 -4.74
C ILE A 44 18.75 -13.71 -4.56
N GLN A 45 18.65 -14.52 -5.61
CA GLN A 45 19.07 -15.92 -5.56
C GLN A 45 20.56 -16.07 -5.18
N GLU A 46 21.43 -15.22 -5.73
CA GLU A 46 22.88 -15.30 -5.51
C GLU A 46 23.30 -14.88 -4.10
N LEU A 47 22.67 -13.82 -3.54
CA LEU A 47 23.14 -13.20 -2.29
C LEU A 47 22.23 -13.46 -1.09
N ILE A 48 20.91 -13.50 -1.31
CA ILE A 48 19.92 -13.51 -0.24
C ILE A 48 19.49 -14.93 0.11
N ASP A 49 19.24 -15.79 -0.89
CA ASP A 49 18.82 -17.17 -0.63
C ASP A 49 19.80 -17.93 0.30
N PRO A 50 21.14 -17.87 0.11
CA PRO A 50 22.06 -18.55 1.01
C PRO A 50 22.05 -17.98 2.43
N ALA A 51 21.94 -16.65 2.56
CA ALA A 51 21.91 -15.98 3.85
C ALA A 51 20.64 -16.30 4.64
N VAL A 52 19.48 -16.29 3.96
CA VAL A 52 18.20 -16.69 4.54
C VAL A 52 18.24 -18.17 4.95
N ALA A 53 18.73 -19.06 4.08
CA ALA A 53 18.83 -20.48 4.40
C ALA A 53 19.73 -20.74 5.63
N ALA A 54 20.90 -20.09 5.68
CA ALA A 54 21.81 -20.17 6.82
C ALA A 54 21.15 -19.66 8.11
N TYR A 55 20.47 -18.53 8.05
CA TYR A 55 19.75 -17.98 9.21
C TYR A 55 18.64 -18.92 9.70
N ILE A 56 17.79 -19.41 8.80
CA ILE A 56 16.70 -20.33 9.13
C ILE A 56 17.21 -21.62 9.79
N ALA A 57 18.36 -22.14 9.35
CA ALA A 57 18.98 -23.32 9.95
C ALA A 57 19.38 -23.12 11.43
N THR A 58 19.53 -21.87 11.90
CA THR A 58 19.80 -21.55 13.31
C THR A 58 18.55 -21.48 14.19
N LEU A 59 17.36 -21.50 13.59
CA LEU A 59 16.10 -21.27 14.28
C LEU A 59 15.38 -22.58 14.62
N PRO A 60 14.52 -22.58 15.66
CA PRO A 60 13.62 -23.70 15.91
C PRO A 60 12.69 -23.96 14.72
N ALA A 61 12.37 -25.23 14.45
CA ALA A 61 11.58 -25.64 13.28
C ALA A 61 10.25 -24.89 13.12
N ARG A 62 9.60 -24.51 14.22
CA ARG A 62 8.33 -23.75 14.22
C ARG A 62 8.42 -22.38 13.53
N TYR A 63 9.60 -21.78 13.41
CA TYR A 63 9.78 -20.48 12.74
C TYR A 63 9.73 -20.60 11.21
N SER A 64 10.03 -21.79 10.66
CA SER A 64 10.11 -22.03 9.22
C SER A 64 8.77 -21.78 8.49
N GLY A 65 7.64 -22.03 9.16
CA GLY A 65 6.31 -21.75 8.63
C GLY A 65 6.01 -20.26 8.44
N HIS A 66 6.85 -19.38 8.97
CA HIS A 66 6.69 -17.93 8.89
C HIS A 66 7.67 -17.26 7.91
N VAL A 67 8.43 -18.05 7.16
CA VAL A 67 9.35 -17.55 6.13
C VAL A 67 8.96 -18.19 4.79
N PRO A 68 8.73 -17.39 3.73
CA PRO A 68 8.29 -17.95 2.44
C PRO A 68 9.27 -19.02 1.93
N GLY A 69 8.74 -20.21 1.63
CA GLY A 69 9.49 -21.33 1.06
C GLY A 69 10.35 -22.12 2.05
N ALA A 70 10.67 -21.58 3.23
CA ALA A 70 11.56 -22.22 4.20
C ALA A 70 11.01 -23.57 4.70
N GLY A 71 9.72 -23.66 4.99
CA GLY A 71 9.07 -24.91 5.42
C GLY A 71 8.97 -26.00 4.34
N THR A 72 9.19 -25.66 3.07
CA THR A 72 9.07 -26.58 1.92
C THR A 72 10.41 -26.77 1.19
N GLY A 73 11.52 -26.25 1.73
CA GLY A 73 12.84 -26.31 1.08
C GLY A 73 12.94 -25.49 -0.22
N VAL A 74 12.00 -24.59 -0.47
CA VAL A 74 11.98 -23.73 -1.67
C VAL A 74 12.70 -22.43 -1.34
N GLY A 75 13.65 -22.04 -2.20
CA GLY A 75 14.41 -20.80 -2.04
C GLY A 75 13.53 -19.55 -2.05
N PHE A 76 13.93 -18.53 -1.31
CA PHE A 76 13.22 -17.26 -1.21
C PHE A 76 13.01 -16.60 -2.59
N SER A 77 14.04 -16.62 -3.44
CA SER A 77 13.97 -16.16 -4.83
C SER A 77 13.02 -17.00 -5.71
N ALA A 78 12.89 -18.30 -5.44
CA ALA A 78 12.01 -19.19 -6.20
C ALA A 78 10.53 -18.88 -5.91
N ILE A 79 10.19 -18.54 -4.67
CA ILE A 79 8.85 -18.04 -4.33
C ILE A 79 8.58 -16.72 -5.07
N ILE A 80 9.55 -15.79 -5.10
CA ILE A 80 9.41 -14.54 -5.86
C ILE A 80 9.15 -14.79 -7.34
N ARG A 81 9.81 -15.78 -7.97
CA ARG A 81 9.55 -16.14 -9.38
C ARG A 81 8.12 -16.62 -9.60
N LEU A 82 7.56 -17.33 -8.63
CA LEU A 82 6.22 -17.89 -8.72
C LEU A 82 5.14 -16.82 -8.56
N VAL A 83 5.28 -15.94 -7.57
CA VAL A 83 4.21 -15.00 -7.19
C VAL A 83 4.45 -13.55 -7.62
N GLY A 84 5.68 -13.19 -7.97
CA GLY A 84 6.10 -11.81 -8.24
C GLY A 84 6.48 -11.04 -6.97
N LEU A 85 7.22 -9.92 -7.15
CA LEU A 85 7.74 -9.11 -6.03
C LEU A 85 6.62 -8.47 -5.20
N ASP A 86 5.59 -7.89 -5.82
CA ASP A 86 4.47 -7.26 -5.10
C ASP A 86 3.68 -8.26 -4.24
N ALA A 87 3.37 -9.45 -4.79
CA ALA A 87 2.68 -10.48 -4.04
C ALA A 87 3.57 -11.06 -2.92
N MET A 88 4.88 -11.14 -3.14
CA MET A 88 5.84 -11.58 -2.14
C MET A 88 5.84 -10.66 -0.90
N VAL A 89 5.83 -9.33 -1.09
CA VAL A 89 5.74 -8.38 0.04
C VAL A 89 4.49 -8.67 0.89
N ARG A 90 3.35 -8.87 0.23
CA ARG A 90 2.07 -9.17 0.91
C ARG A 90 2.15 -10.48 1.68
N LEU A 91 2.71 -11.52 1.07
CA LEU A 91 2.94 -12.84 1.69
C LEU A 91 3.84 -12.73 2.93
N GLN A 92 5.03 -12.13 2.80
CA GLN A 92 5.96 -11.96 3.92
C GLN A 92 5.32 -11.23 5.10
N ARG A 93 4.56 -10.16 4.82
CA ARG A 93 3.84 -9.41 5.85
C ARG A 93 2.70 -10.20 6.48
N GLN A 94 2.05 -11.14 5.77
CA GLN A 94 1.05 -12.04 6.35
C GLN A 94 1.69 -13.08 7.27
N LEU A 95 2.81 -13.67 6.84
CA LEU A 95 3.55 -14.66 7.62
C LEU A 95 4.16 -14.07 8.90
N LEU A 96 4.73 -12.87 8.82
CA LEU A 96 5.21 -12.13 9.99
C LEU A 96 4.09 -11.83 10.99
N ARG A 97 2.89 -11.46 10.49
CA ARG A 97 1.72 -11.27 11.36
C ARG A 97 1.33 -12.57 12.06
N ALA A 98 1.30 -13.68 11.33
CA ALA A 98 1.02 -14.98 11.92
C ALA A 98 2.02 -15.29 13.04
N PHE A 99 3.32 -15.08 12.80
CA PHE A 99 4.36 -15.27 13.81
C PHE A 99 4.11 -14.46 15.08
N VAL A 100 3.83 -13.16 14.95
CA VAL A 100 3.57 -12.26 16.09
C VAL A 100 2.34 -12.71 16.89
N LEU A 101 1.34 -13.30 16.23
CA LEU A 101 0.12 -13.76 16.89
C LEU A 101 0.24 -15.13 17.55
N THR A 102 1.11 -16.02 17.03
CA THR A 102 1.14 -17.43 17.45
C THR A 102 2.41 -17.85 18.17
N GLU A 103 3.54 -17.21 17.89
CA GLU A 103 4.87 -17.68 18.32
C GLU A 103 5.68 -16.65 19.10
N ASP A 104 5.45 -15.34 18.89
CA ASP A 104 6.25 -14.28 19.49
C ASP A 104 6.10 -14.20 21.02
N ARG A 105 7.22 -14.38 21.72
CA ARG A 105 7.32 -14.26 23.18
C ARG A 105 8.13 -13.03 23.61
N GLN A 106 8.41 -12.13 22.67
CA GLN A 106 9.25 -10.94 22.83
C GLN A 106 10.68 -11.25 23.31
N SER A 107 11.17 -12.47 23.08
CA SER A 107 12.56 -12.82 23.39
C SER A 107 13.53 -12.09 22.45
N ALA A 108 14.80 -11.99 22.84
CA ALA A 108 15.83 -11.41 21.96
C ALA A 108 15.93 -12.13 20.61
N ARG A 109 15.62 -13.43 20.57
CA ARG A 109 15.54 -14.22 19.34
C ARG A 109 14.34 -13.80 18.49
N ASP A 110 13.17 -13.63 19.10
CA ASP A 110 11.95 -13.23 18.38
C ASP A 110 12.09 -11.82 17.81
N GLN A 111 12.67 -10.91 18.59
CA GLN A 111 13.00 -9.55 18.13
C GLN A 111 13.97 -9.58 16.95
N ARG A 112 15.00 -10.45 16.99
CA ARG A 112 15.90 -10.65 15.85
C ARG A 112 15.17 -11.20 14.64
N PHE A 113 14.29 -12.17 14.83
CA PHE A 113 13.50 -12.77 13.77
C PHE A 113 12.56 -11.77 13.09
N VAL A 114 11.81 -11.01 13.88
CA VAL A 114 10.95 -9.92 13.40
C VAL A 114 11.76 -8.89 12.63
N ALA A 115 12.88 -8.41 13.19
CA ALA A 115 13.73 -7.44 12.52
C ALA A 115 14.32 -7.98 11.19
N THR A 116 14.67 -9.27 11.15
CA THR A 116 15.19 -9.92 9.93
C THR A 116 14.12 -10.01 8.85
N LEU A 117 12.90 -10.41 9.21
CA LEU A 117 11.78 -10.44 8.27
C LEU A 117 11.39 -9.04 7.79
N GLU A 118 11.38 -8.04 8.68
CA GLU A 118 11.16 -6.64 8.30
C GLU A 118 12.21 -6.15 7.30
N SER A 119 13.50 -6.43 7.53
CA SER A 119 14.57 -6.09 6.56
C SER A 119 14.43 -6.80 5.21
N LEU A 120 14.03 -8.07 5.20
CA LEU A 120 13.75 -8.78 3.96
C LEU A 120 12.51 -8.22 3.24
N ILE A 121 11.53 -7.71 3.97
CA ILE A 121 10.36 -7.06 3.36
C ILE A 121 10.76 -5.73 2.73
N GLU A 122 11.56 -4.90 3.42
CA GLU A 122 12.09 -3.65 2.85
C GLU A 122 12.91 -3.92 1.59
N LEU A 123 13.76 -4.96 1.60
CA LEU A 123 14.48 -5.41 0.41
C LEU A 123 13.55 -5.74 -0.75
N VAL A 124 12.54 -6.59 -0.56
CA VAL A 124 11.63 -6.99 -1.64
C VAL A 124 10.79 -5.79 -2.11
N TRP A 125 10.36 -4.93 -1.19
CA TRP A 125 9.65 -3.69 -1.49
C TRP A 125 10.47 -2.75 -2.37
N ASP A 126 11.74 -2.53 -2.02
CA ASP A 126 12.63 -1.70 -2.82
C ASP A 126 12.97 -2.34 -4.17
N CYS A 127 13.06 -3.67 -4.22
CA CYS A 127 13.19 -4.40 -5.49
C CYS A 127 11.96 -4.24 -6.39
N ALA A 128 10.75 -4.28 -5.83
CA ALA A 128 9.50 -4.02 -6.54
C ALA A 128 9.44 -2.57 -7.05
N SER A 129 9.91 -1.64 -6.21
CA SER A 129 9.90 -0.20 -6.48
C SER A 129 11.03 0.26 -7.41
N LYS A 130 12.05 -0.59 -7.66
CA LYS A 130 13.23 -0.24 -8.45
C LYS A 130 12.86 -0.06 -9.92
N ARG A 131 12.95 1.19 -10.39
CA ARG A 131 12.75 1.53 -11.80
C ARG A 131 13.95 1.04 -12.63
N PRO A 132 13.75 0.38 -13.78
CA PRO A 132 14.83 0.07 -14.71
C PRO A 132 15.45 1.35 -15.28
N ALA A 133 16.78 1.36 -15.47
CA ALA A 133 17.50 2.52 -16.02
C ALA A 133 17.12 2.87 -17.47
N LYS A 134 16.53 1.93 -18.21
CA LYS A 134 15.85 2.12 -19.51
C LYS A 134 14.72 1.10 -19.62
N SER A 135 13.47 1.52 -19.55
CA SER A 135 12.32 0.66 -19.83
C SER A 135 11.84 0.85 -21.26
N LYS A 136 11.90 -0.20 -22.07
CA LYS A 136 11.03 -0.31 -23.25
C LYS A 136 9.63 -0.69 -22.77
N VAL A 137 8.61 0.04 -23.22
CA VAL A 137 7.21 -0.30 -22.97
C VAL A 137 6.76 -1.27 -24.06
N ARG A 138 6.77 -2.57 -23.76
CA ARG A 138 6.52 -3.64 -24.74
C ARG A 138 7.39 -3.47 -26.00
N ASP A 139 6.87 -3.82 -27.18
CA ASP A 139 7.53 -3.63 -28.48
C ASP A 139 7.35 -2.21 -29.06
N SER A 140 6.92 -1.23 -28.26
CA SER A 140 6.67 0.14 -28.72
C SER A 140 7.89 1.06 -28.57
N ARG A 141 7.85 2.21 -29.25
CA ARG A 141 8.83 3.31 -29.10
C ARG A 141 8.55 4.23 -27.89
N LEU A 142 7.60 3.87 -27.03
CA LEU A 142 7.20 4.71 -25.89
C LEU A 142 8.30 4.78 -24.82
N ASN A 143 8.48 5.97 -24.25
CA ASN A 143 9.45 6.19 -23.17
C ASN A 143 8.91 5.62 -21.85
N GLY A 144 9.47 4.49 -21.41
CA GLY A 144 9.12 3.86 -20.14
C GLY A 144 9.66 4.58 -18.90
N GLU A 145 10.55 5.57 -19.03
CA GLU A 145 11.01 6.40 -17.90
C GLU A 145 9.88 7.26 -17.32
N ARG A 146 8.80 7.47 -18.10
CA ARG A 146 7.61 8.23 -17.71
C ARG A 146 6.55 7.38 -17.00
N LEU A 147 6.81 6.11 -16.71
CA LEU A 147 5.87 5.25 -15.98
C LEU A 147 5.60 5.82 -14.59
N GLN A 148 4.44 6.44 -14.42
CA GLN A 148 3.89 6.75 -13.10
C GLN A 148 2.97 5.60 -12.71
N GLY A 149 3.26 4.97 -11.57
CA GLY A 149 2.55 3.78 -11.11
C GLY A 149 1.04 3.98 -11.10
N PHE A 150 0.55 5.04 -10.46
CA PHE A 150 -0.88 5.29 -10.28
C PHE A 150 -1.36 6.59 -10.91
N CYS A 151 -2.62 6.62 -11.31
CA CYS A 151 -3.34 7.81 -11.77
C CYS A 151 -3.22 8.95 -10.76
N ARG A 152 -3.11 10.21 -11.21
CA ARG A 152 -3.07 11.38 -10.31
C ARG A 152 -4.25 11.46 -9.34
N PHE A 153 -5.41 10.91 -9.70
CA PHE A 153 -6.67 11.07 -8.98
C PHE A 153 -7.19 9.82 -8.27
N CYS A 154 -6.65 8.62 -8.53
CA CYS A 154 -7.14 7.38 -7.93
C CYS A 154 -6.05 6.30 -7.84
N GLY A 155 -6.40 5.11 -7.36
CA GLY A 155 -5.50 3.96 -7.24
C GLY A 155 -5.37 3.12 -8.51
N SER A 156 -6.07 3.45 -9.60
CA SER A 156 -5.89 2.77 -10.89
C SER A 156 -4.53 3.11 -11.50
N LEU A 157 -3.97 2.20 -12.29
CA LEU A 157 -2.74 2.46 -13.05
C LEU A 157 -2.99 3.57 -14.10
N THR A 158 -1.96 4.33 -14.45
CA THR A 158 -2.04 5.25 -15.60
C THR A 158 -2.20 4.48 -16.90
N GLU A 159 -2.72 5.10 -17.96
CA GLU A 159 -2.87 4.45 -19.28
C GLU A 159 -1.54 3.84 -19.76
N LEU A 160 -0.44 4.58 -19.62
CA LEU A 160 0.89 4.11 -19.99
C LEU A 160 1.34 2.92 -19.13
N THR A 161 1.10 2.95 -17.82
CA THR A 161 1.48 1.86 -16.91
C THR A 161 0.60 0.62 -17.09
N SER A 162 -0.71 0.80 -17.25
CA SER A 162 -1.66 -0.28 -17.56
C SER A 162 -1.26 -0.98 -18.85
N PHE A 163 -0.94 -0.19 -19.89
CA PHE A 163 -0.42 -0.72 -21.13
C PHE A 163 0.91 -1.43 -20.93
N ALA A 164 1.88 -0.85 -20.20
CA ALA A 164 3.14 -1.53 -19.93
C ALA A 164 2.97 -2.88 -19.20
N CYS A 165 1.95 -3.00 -18.34
CA CYS A 165 1.63 -4.20 -17.57
C CYS A 165 0.81 -5.26 -18.34
N GLY A 166 0.47 -5.04 -19.61
CA GLY A 166 -0.19 -6.08 -20.43
C GLY A 166 -1.68 -5.85 -20.75
N SER A 167 -2.31 -4.76 -20.29
CA SER A 167 -3.68 -4.41 -20.69
C SER A 167 -3.71 -3.67 -22.04
N ASP A 168 -4.60 -4.07 -22.93
CA ASP A 168 -4.86 -3.39 -24.22
C ASP A 168 -6.07 -2.45 -24.16
N ASP A 169 -6.75 -2.34 -23.02
CA ASP A 169 -7.88 -1.42 -22.82
C ASP A 169 -7.54 0.03 -23.19
N PRO A 170 -6.32 0.54 -22.90
CA PRO A 170 -5.95 1.90 -23.31
C PRO A 170 -5.88 2.13 -24.82
N LYS A 171 -5.92 1.06 -25.62
CA LYS A 171 -5.92 1.08 -27.09
C LYS A 171 -7.29 0.80 -27.71
N ALA A 172 -8.31 0.47 -26.92
CA ALA A 172 -9.61 0.03 -27.45
C ALA A 172 -10.22 1.04 -28.44
N ASP A 173 -9.96 2.34 -28.22
CA ASP A 173 -10.48 3.44 -29.04
C ASP A 173 -9.39 4.14 -29.89
N ASP A 174 -8.23 3.51 -30.13
CA ASP A 174 -7.12 4.06 -30.93
C ASP A 174 -6.86 3.21 -32.19
N PRO A 175 -7.71 3.32 -33.23
CA PRO A 175 -7.61 2.53 -34.46
C PRO A 175 -6.38 2.88 -35.31
N GLU A 176 -5.76 4.04 -35.07
CA GLU A 176 -4.59 4.53 -35.82
C GLU A 176 -3.25 4.16 -35.14
N GLU A 177 -3.29 3.45 -34.01
CA GLU A 177 -2.12 3.07 -33.19
C GLU A 177 -1.18 4.24 -32.83
N ILE A 178 -1.72 5.45 -32.70
CA ILE A 178 -0.91 6.66 -32.43
C ILE A 178 -0.34 6.64 -31.00
N LEU A 179 -0.82 5.74 -30.13
CA LEU A 179 -0.29 5.47 -28.79
C LEU A 179 -0.22 6.73 -27.93
N ARG A 180 -1.30 7.52 -27.89
CA ARG A 180 -1.41 8.70 -27.00
C ARG A 180 -1.78 8.32 -25.57
N LEU A 181 -0.95 7.46 -24.96
CA LEU A 181 -1.16 6.98 -23.60
C LEU A 181 -0.72 8.03 -22.58
N SER A 182 -1.61 8.36 -21.65
CA SER A 182 -1.29 9.24 -20.54
C SER A 182 -0.34 8.56 -19.55
N SER A 183 0.72 9.27 -19.20
CA SER A 183 1.60 8.93 -18.07
C SER A 183 1.07 9.46 -16.73
N LEU A 184 -0.06 10.17 -16.70
CA LEU A 184 -0.58 10.80 -15.47
C LEU A 184 -1.97 10.30 -15.08
N TYR A 185 -2.80 9.88 -16.04
CA TYR A 185 -4.19 9.56 -15.81
C TYR A 185 -4.50 8.12 -16.21
N CYS A 186 -5.45 7.50 -15.53
CA CYS A 186 -6.09 6.26 -16.00
C CYS A 186 -7.16 6.60 -17.05
N LEU A 187 -7.75 5.57 -17.66
CA LEU A 187 -8.79 5.72 -18.68
C LEU A 187 -9.98 6.55 -18.19
N ASP A 188 -10.47 6.30 -16.98
CA ASP A 188 -11.60 7.04 -16.40
C ASP A 188 -11.29 8.51 -16.14
N HIS A 189 -10.01 8.85 -16.01
CA HIS A 189 -9.54 10.18 -15.65
C HIS A 189 -8.79 10.88 -16.78
N ARG A 190 -8.84 10.36 -18.01
CA ARG A 190 -8.25 11.04 -19.15
C ARG A 190 -8.94 12.39 -19.40
N PRO A 191 -8.22 13.47 -19.75
CA PRO A 191 -8.81 14.80 -19.88
C PRO A 191 -9.92 14.90 -20.95
N LYS A 192 -9.70 14.25 -22.10
CA LYS A 192 -10.65 14.20 -23.21
C LYS A 192 -11.04 12.76 -23.49
N LEU A 193 -12.33 12.54 -23.68
CA LEU A 193 -12.91 11.28 -24.14
C LEU A 193 -12.49 10.99 -25.60
N PRO A 194 -12.63 9.73 -26.08
CA PRO A 194 -12.37 9.39 -27.49
C PRO A 194 -13.15 10.28 -28.48
N SER A 195 -14.37 10.71 -28.10
CA SER A 195 -15.18 11.66 -28.87
C SER A 195 -14.61 13.08 -28.94
N GLY A 196 -13.50 13.38 -28.28
CA GLY A 196 -12.90 14.71 -28.17
C GLY A 196 -13.54 15.62 -27.11
N ALA A 197 -14.68 15.22 -26.55
CA ALA A 197 -15.36 15.95 -25.48
C ALA A 197 -14.56 15.92 -24.16
N TRP A 198 -14.74 16.95 -23.33
CA TRP A 198 -14.13 17.00 -22.00
C TRP A 198 -14.73 15.96 -21.07
N ASN A 199 -13.88 15.18 -20.40
CA ASN A 199 -14.31 14.18 -19.44
C ASN A 199 -14.82 14.84 -18.13
N PRO A 200 -16.09 14.65 -17.73
CA PRO A 200 -16.62 15.20 -16.48
C PRO A 200 -15.88 14.67 -15.24
N ALA A 201 -15.50 13.39 -15.22
CA ALA A 201 -14.78 12.77 -14.11
C ALA A 201 -13.41 13.42 -13.90
N TYR A 202 -12.68 13.70 -14.98
CA TYR A 202 -11.44 14.48 -14.94
C TYR A 202 -11.66 15.86 -14.29
N ARG A 203 -12.68 16.60 -14.72
CA ARG A 203 -12.96 17.95 -14.19
C ARG A 203 -13.35 17.91 -12.70
N GLN A 204 -14.18 16.95 -12.31
CA GLN A 204 -14.57 16.76 -10.92
C GLN A 204 -13.38 16.38 -10.03
N ALA A 205 -12.55 15.43 -10.48
CA ALA A 205 -11.35 15.02 -9.77
C ALA A 205 -10.36 16.18 -9.63
N THR A 206 -10.18 16.97 -10.68
CA THR A 206 -9.33 18.18 -10.67
C THR A 206 -9.81 19.20 -9.64
N ARG A 207 -11.12 19.49 -9.58
CA ARG A 207 -11.68 20.45 -8.59
C ARG A 207 -11.51 19.99 -7.15
N SER A 208 -11.43 18.68 -6.93
CA SER A 208 -11.37 18.08 -5.59
C SER A 208 -9.97 17.54 -5.25
N LEU A 209 -8.95 17.94 -6.02
CA LEU A 209 -7.59 17.42 -5.91
C LEU A 209 -6.95 17.67 -4.54
N ALA A 210 -7.09 18.90 -4.04
CA ALA A 210 -6.53 19.27 -2.73
C ALA A 210 -7.12 18.43 -1.60
N GLN A 211 -8.43 18.16 -1.63
CA GLN A 211 -9.07 17.29 -0.65
C GLN A 211 -8.59 15.84 -0.80
N PHE A 212 -8.43 15.35 -2.03
CA PHE A 212 -7.91 14.01 -2.28
C PHE A 212 -6.50 13.83 -1.70
N ASP A 213 -5.59 14.78 -1.96
CA ASP A 213 -4.22 14.73 -1.44
C ASP A 213 -4.21 14.78 0.09
N LEU A 214 -5.08 15.59 0.68
CA LEU A 214 -5.25 15.66 2.14
C LEU A 214 -5.69 14.31 2.70
N GLU A 215 -6.80 13.74 2.22
CA GLU A 215 -7.31 12.45 2.73
C GLU A 215 -6.30 11.32 2.51
N LEU A 216 -5.60 11.30 1.36
CA LEU A 216 -4.53 10.34 1.08
C LEU A 216 -3.38 10.48 2.08
N ALA A 217 -2.91 11.71 2.35
CA ALA A 217 -1.85 11.94 3.33
C ALA A 217 -2.25 11.45 4.73
N ARG A 218 -3.47 11.74 5.17
CA ARG A 218 -4.00 11.29 6.46
C ARG A 218 -4.06 9.76 6.56
N LEU A 219 -4.55 9.10 5.51
CA LEU A 219 -4.59 7.63 5.44
C LEU A 219 -3.20 7.01 5.46
N SER A 220 -2.29 7.50 4.60
CA SER A 220 -0.91 7.00 4.51
C SER A 220 -0.17 7.17 5.83
N GLN A 221 -0.31 8.34 6.47
CA GLN A 221 0.34 8.63 7.75
C GLN A 221 -0.17 7.73 8.87
N GLN A 222 -1.50 7.51 8.94
CA GLN A 222 -2.07 6.62 9.95
C GLN A 222 -1.71 5.15 9.71
N CYS A 223 -1.61 4.72 8.45
CA CYS A 223 -1.18 3.36 8.11
C CYS A 223 0.30 3.13 8.45
N ALA A 224 1.16 4.15 8.32
CA ALA A 224 2.59 4.05 8.59
C ALA A 224 2.90 3.72 10.06
N LYS A 225 2.08 4.23 11.00
CA LYS A 225 2.20 3.92 12.43
C LYS A 225 0.81 3.64 13.02
N PRO A 226 0.29 2.41 12.86
CA PRO A 226 -1.10 2.09 13.18
C PRO A 226 -1.38 2.04 14.70
N ALA A 227 -0.35 1.99 15.54
CA ALA A 227 -0.50 1.81 16.98
C ALA A 227 -1.06 3.04 17.73
N THR A 228 -0.98 4.24 17.15
CA THR A 228 -1.42 5.50 17.78
C THR A 228 -2.00 6.46 16.76
N PRO A 229 -2.85 7.44 17.14
CA PRO A 229 -3.32 8.48 16.23
C PRO A 229 -2.16 9.32 15.69
N GLN A 230 -2.01 9.39 14.36
CA GLN A 230 -0.87 10.06 13.71
C GLN A 230 -1.24 11.30 12.91
N VAL A 231 -2.50 11.44 12.50
CA VAL A 231 -2.93 12.39 11.47
C VAL A 231 -2.67 13.86 11.83
N LYS A 232 -2.63 14.20 13.13
CA LYS A 232 -2.30 15.53 13.65
C LYS A 232 -3.05 16.65 12.89
N SER A 233 -4.33 16.45 12.63
CA SER A 233 -5.16 17.40 11.86
C SER A 233 -5.47 18.70 12.61
N GLY A 234 -5.10 18.79 13.89
CA GLY A 234 -5.56 19.84 14.80
C GLY A 234 -6.92 19.53 15.44
N ASP A 235 -7.58 18.44 15.02
CA ASP A 235 -8.84 17.97 15.58
C ASP A 235 -8.73 16.52 16.08
N GLN A 236 -8.84 16.36 17.39
CA GLN A 236 -8.68 15.06 18.05
C GLN A 236 -9.75 14.03 17.63
N LEU A 237 -10.96 14.45 17.29
CA LEU A 237 -12.02 13.53 16.85
C LEU A 237 -11.76 13.04 15.42
N VAL A 238 -11.24 13.91 14.55
CA VAL A 238 -10.81 13.52 13.20
C VAL A 238 -9.63 12.57 13.26
N ASP A 239 -8.62 12.88 14.08
CA ASP A 239 -7.45 12.00 14.26
C ASP A 239 -7.84 10.64 14.82
N SER A 240 -8.74 10.61 15.80
CA SER A 240 -9.29 9.37 16.37
C SER A 240 -10.11 8.58 15.35
N TYR A 241 -10.87 9.26 14.49
CA TYR A 241 -11.61 8.61 13.41
C TYR A 241 -10.66 7.85 12.48
N PHE A 242 -9.58 8.49 12.00
CA PHE A 242 -8.62 7.81 11.14
C PHE A 242 -7.95 6.64 11.85
N PHE A 243 -7.54 6.80 13.10
CA PHE A 243 -6.96 5.72 13.90
C PHE A 243 -7.89 4.51 13.97
N HIS A 244 -9.15 4.69 14.38
CA HIS A 244 -10.09 3.58 14.49
C HIS A 244 -10.54 3.03 13.15
N TYR A 245 -10.70 3.89 12.14
CA TYR A 245 -11.09 3.48 10.81
C TYR A 245 -10.00 2.62 10.18
N VAL A 246 -8.76 3.10 10.16
CA VAL A 246 -7.61 2.34 9.63
C VAL A 246 -7.36 1.08 10.45
N ALA A 247 -7.46 1.11 11.78
CA ALA A 247 -7.30 -0.11 12.60
C ALA A 247 -8.37 -1.19 12.29
N GLY A 248 -9.58 -0.78 11.90
CA GLY A 248 -10.65 -1.68 11.46
C GLY A 248 -10.50 -2.15 10.01
N GLN A 249 -9.68 -1.47 9.21
CA GLN A 249 -9.37 -1.82 7.83
C GLN A 249 -8.06 -2.61 7.82
N THR A 250 -7.94 -3.68 7.03
CA THR A 250 -6.67 -4.42 6.92
C THR A 250 -5.68 -3.72 5.99
N LEU A 251 -5.60 -2.38 6.04
CA LEU A 251 -4.78 -1.55 5.17
C LEU A 251 -3.37 -1.35 5.73
N ARG A 252 -2.37 -1.40 4.85
CA ARG A 252 -0.96 -1.24 5.14
C ARG A 252 -0.37 -0.09 4.33
N PRO A 253 0.79 0.47 4.74
CA PRO A 253 1.48 1.53 3.97
C PRO A 253 1.77 1.14 2.52
N ALA A 254 1.98 -0.15 2.28
CA ALA A 254 2.28 -0.73 0.98
C ALA A 254 1.07 -0.72 0.01
N ASP A 255 -0.16 -0.69 0.54
CA ASP A 255 -1.40 -0.81 -0.22
C ASP A 255 -1.76 0.52 -0.91
N ASN A 256 -0.83 1.05 -1.70
CA ASN A 256 -0.91 2.39 -2.30
C ASN A 256 -2.13 2.57 -3.20
N ALA A 257 -2.48 1.53 -3.97
CA ALA A 257 -3.67 1.56 -4.83
C ALA A 257 -4.94 1.66 -3.99
N GLU A 258 -5.04 0.86 -2.93
CA GLU A 258 -6.17 0.80 -2.02
C GLU A 258 -6.32 2.10 -1.22
N LEU A 259 -5.21 2.65 -0.70
CA LEU A 259 -5.19 3.93 0.01
C LEU A 259 -5.65 5.07 -0.89
N ARG A 260 -5.16 5.12 -2.14
CA ARG A 260 -5.59 6.11 -3.13
C ARG A 260 -7.07 5.94 -3.50
N ASN A 261 -7.53 4.71 -3.73
CA ASN A 261 -8.94 4.45 -4.01
C ASN A 261 -9.85 4.78 -2.82
N LEU A 262 -9.38 4.54 -1.60
CA LEU A 262 -10.11 4.91 -0.39
C LEU A 262 -10.18 6.44 -0.24
N ALA A 263 -9.07 7.16 -0.41
CA ALA A 263 -9.03 8.62 -0.38
C ALA A 263 -10.00 9.20 -1.44
N ARG A 264 -9.97 8.69 -2.67
CA ARG A 264 -10.88 9.11 -3.74
C ARG A 264 -12.35 8.93 -3.35
N ARG A 265 -12.71 7.76 -2.81
CA ARG A 265 -14.06 7.47 -2.31
C ARG A 265 -14.49 8.38 -1.16
N MET A 266 -13.59 8.72 -0.23
CA MET A 266 -13.89 9.68 0.84
C MET A 266 -14.27 11.05 0.28
N VAL A 267 -13.56 11.51 -0.75
CA VAL A 267 -13.84 12.81 -1.38
C VAL A 267 -15.10 12.77 -2.23
N ASP A 268 -15.30 11.72 -3.04
CA ASP A 268 -16.49 11.60 -3.91
C ASP A 268 -17.78 11.46 -3.11
N SER A 269 -17.72 10.79 -1.95
CA SER A 269 -18.84 10.70 -1.01
C SER A 269 -19.04 11.95 -0.13
N LYS A 270 -18.20 12.98 -0.32
CA LYS A 270 -18.22 14.22 0.46
C LYS A 270 -18.14 13.93 1.98
N LEU A 271 -17.21 13.06 2.38
CA LEU A 271 -16.93 12.74 3.78
C LEU A 271 -16.11 13.86 4.45
N SER A 272 -16.80 14.92 4.85
CA SER A 272 -16.17 16.06 5.54
C SER A 272 -15.66 15.69 6.93
N ASP A 273 -14.73 16.47 7.46
CA ASP A 273 -14.22 16.31 8.83
C ASP A 273 -15.35 16.39 9.86
N ARG A 274 -16.37 17.22 9.59
CA ARG A 274 -17.58 17.27 10.40
C ARG A 274 -18.33 15.93 10.45
N LYS A 275 -18.43 15.22 9.32
CA LYS A 275 -19.01 13.86 9.30
C LYS A 275 -18.12 12.86 10.03
N LYS A 276 -16.79 12.97 9.89
CA LYS A 276 -15.82 12.14 10.64
C LYS A 276 -15.96 12.32 12.16
N GLN A 277 -16.10 13.57 12.64
CA GLN A 277 -16.41 13.89 14.04
C GLN A 277 -17.70 13.21 14.51
N MET A 278 -18.79 13.31 13.73
CA MET A 278 -20.08 12.67 14.07
C MET A 278 -19.93 11.15 14.19
N LEU A 279 -19.24 10.50 13.24
CA LEU A 279 -18.98 9.06 13.26
C LEU A 279 -18.18 8.65 14.50
N MET A 280 -17.15 9.42 14.85
CA MET A 280 -16.32 9.16 16.01
C MET A 280 -17.11 9.27 17.33
N LEU A 281 -17.92 10.32 17.48
CA LEU A 281 -18.76 10.51 18.66
C LEU A 281 -19.86 9.44 18.77
N ARG A 282 -20.42 9.02 17.63
CA ARG A 282 -21.38 7.92 17.60
C ARG A 282 -20.72 6.60 18.02
N TRP A 283 -19.51 6.34 17.55
CA TRP A 283 -18.74 5.15 17.93
C TRP A 283 -18.37 5.15 19.42
N SER A 284 -18.13 6.32 20.02
CA SER A 284 -17.94 6.44 21.48
C SER A 284 -19.22 6.33 22.30
N GLY A 285 -20.36 6.02 21.68
CA GLY A 285 -21.62 5.70 22.35
C GLY A 285 -22.64 6.84 22.44
N LEU A 286 -22.33 8.04 21.91
CA LEU A 286 -23.26 9.17 22.03
C LEU A 286 -24.48 9.01 21.10
N ASN A 287 -25.62 9.50 21.58
CA ASN A 287 -26.85 9.63 20.80
C ASN A 287 -26.88 10.95 19.99
N HIS A 288 -27.84 11.08 19.08
CA HIS A 288 -27.91 12.25 18.18
C HIS A 288 -28.06 13.58 18.93
N SER A 289 -28.77 13.61 20.07
CA SER A 289 -28.95 14.84 20.86
C SER A 289 -27.65 15.25 21.57
N GLU A 290 -26.90 14.27 22.07
CA GLU A 290 -25.60 14.52 22.71
C GLU A 290 -24.55 14.99 21.70
N ILE A 291 -24.51 14.36 20.52
CA ILE A 291 -23.63 14.78 19.42
C ILE A 291 -23.98 16.20 19.00
N ALA A 292 -25.27 16.51 18.81
CA ALA A 292 -25.77 17.84 18.47
C ALA A 292 -25.29 18.89 19.47
N ARG A 293 -25.47 18.64 20.77
CA ARG A 293 -25.00 19.53 21.85
C ARG A 293 -23.48 19.70 21.83
N LYS A 294 -22.72 18.62 21.68
CA LYS A 294 -21.25 18.65 21.69
C LYS A 294 -20.67 19.37 20.48
N LEU A 295 -21.34 19.27 19.33
CA LEU A 295 -20.92 19.90 18.09
C LEU A 295 -21.53 21.31 17.92
N GLY A 296 -22.50 21.72 18.72
CA GLY A 296 -23.17 23.03 18.61
C GLY A 296 -24.06 23.14 17.36
N VAL A 297 -24.77 22.07 17.01
CA VAL A 297 -25.68 22.03 15.84
C VAL A 297 -27.00 21.36 16.21
N GLU A 298 -28.02 21.49 15.36
CA GLU A 298 -29.31 20.86 15.59
C GLU A 298 -29.28 19.33 15.45
N ARG A 299 -30.08 18.64 16.28
CA ARG A 299 -30.27 17.18 16.21
C ARG A 299 -30.71 16.72 14.82
N GLN A 300 -31.57 17.48 14.14
CA GLN A 300 -32.05 17.13 12.81
C GLN A 300 -30.92 17.18 11.77
N ALA A 301 -30.00 18.14 11.89
CA ALA A 301 -28.81 18.24 11.05
C ALA A 301 -27.89 17.01 11.22
N ILE A 302 -27.70 16.54 12.46
CA ILE A 302 -26.97 15.29 12.72
C ILE A 302 -27.64 14.10 12.03
N SER A 303 -28.96 13.96 12.19
CA SER A 303 -29.70 12.83 11.60
C SER A 303 -29.58 12.79 10.08
N LYS A 304 -29.75 13.93 9.41
CA LYS A 304 -29.61 14.04 7.95
C LYS A 304 -28.17 13.78 7.49
N ALA A 305 -27.19 14.36 8.19
CA ALA A 305 -25.79 14.17 7.86
C ALA A 305 -25.38 12.70 7.99
N MET A 306 -25.73 12.04 9.10
CA MET A 306 -25.43 10.63 9.34
C MET A 306 -26.09 9.70 8.32
N ALA A 307 -27.35 9.98 7.93
CA ALA A 307 -28.05 9.20 6.91
C ALA A 307 -27.40 9.31 5.51
N SER A 308 -26.70 10.42 5.23
CA SER A 308 -25.99 10.63 3.96
C SER A 308 -24.61 9.98 3.89
N ILE A 309 -24.09 9.43 5.01
CA ILE A 309 -22.78 8.80 5.05
C ILE A 309 -22.90 7.38 4.53
N SER A 310 -22.04 7.02 3.57
CA SER A 310 -21.96 5.63 3.09
C SER A 310 -21.51 4.70 4.22
N ALA A 311 -22.20 3.56 4.36
CA ALA A 311 -21.95 2.58 5.41
C ALA A 311 -20.50 2.07 5.43
N MET A 312 -19.79 2.11 4.29
CA MET A 312 -18.37 1.74 4.22
C MET A 312 -17.47 2.60 5.12
N PHE A 313 -17.87 3.83 5.45
CA PHE A 313 -17.11 4.74 6.32
C PHE A 313 -17.48 4.62 7.79
N HIS A 314 -18.45 3.76 8.13
CA HIS A 314 -18.83 3.56 9.52
C HIS A 314 -17.76 2.77 10.26
N LEU A 315 -17.44 3.21 11.48
CA LEU A 315 -16.52 2.51 12.37
C LEU A 315 -17.17 1.23 12.89
N ILE A 316 -16.47 0.10 12.81
CA ILE A 316 -16.94 -1.18 13.34
C ILE A 316 -16.79 -1.15 14.88
N SER A 317 -17.86 -1.42 15.63
CA SER A 317 -17.80 -1.45 17.10
C SER A 317 -17.30 -2.82 17.59
N LYS A 318 -16.44 -2.82 18.63
CA LYS A 318 -15.97 -4.04 19.31
C LYS A 318 -17.10 -4.88 19.92
N GLN A 319 -18.29 -4.29 20.17
CA GLN A 319 -19.42 -5.00 20.80
C GLN A 319 -20.08 -6.05 19.89
N ARG A 320 -19.95 -5.95 18.56
CA ARG A 320 -20.50 -6.97 17.64
C ARG A 320 -19.63 -8.22 17.53
N SER A 321 -18.33 -8.14 17.81
CA SER A 321 -17.42 -9.30 17.78
C SER A 321 -17.68 -10.31 18.91
N ARG A 322 -18.33 -9.91 20.00
CA ARG A 322 -18.68 -10.80 21.14
C ARG A 322 -20.04 -11.48 21.00
N ARG A 323 -20.87 -11.11 20.02
CA ARG A 323 -22.22 -11.67 19.83
C ARG A 323 -22.33 -12.69 18.70
N GLN A 324 -21.24 -12.97 17.98
CA GLN A 324 -21.15 -14.02 16.95
C GLN A 324 -20.30 -15.21 17.37
N SER A 325 -19.91 -15.27 18.65
CA SER A 325 -19.18 -16.39 19.26
C SER A 325 -19.91 -16.85 20.53
N ASN A 326 -21.22 -17.08 20.38
CA ASN A 326 -22.05 -17.93 21.23
C ASN A 326 -22.98 -18.71 20.32
#